data_AF-A0A7S0UIL3-F1
#
_entry.id   AF-A0A7S0UIL3-F1
#
_cell.length_a   1.000
_cell.length_b   1.000
_cell.length_c   1.000
_cell.angle_alpha   90.00
_cell.angle_beta   90.00
_cell.angle_gamma   90.00
#
_symmetry.space_group_name_H-M   'P 1'
#
loop_
_entity.id
_entity.type
_entity.pdbx_description
1 polymer ?
#
loop_
_entity_poly.entity_id
_entity_poly.type
_entity_poly.pdbx_seq_one_letter_code
_entity_poly.pdbx_strand_id
1 'polypeptide(L)'
;ILDTNNTDNVLSLTGNRVEVKNLNSLRQVQQAAEYEALRQSKAFQENPTAQETRTFDVKRNRTKVIRTKEGAKDYRFMPEPDLPPLLLNEKALGFHTVEEFLQSNLP
;
A
#
# COMPACT_ATOMS: atom_id res chain seq x y z
N ILE A 1 25.97 14.37 16.13
CA ILE A 1 26.34 13.25 15.22
C ILE A 1 25.43 12.11 15.63
N LEU A 2 24.37 11.86 14.85
CA LEU A 2 23.46 10.74 15.09
C LEU A 2 24.09 9.52 14.44
N ASP A 3 24.45 8.51 15.25
CA ASP A 3 25.00 7.27 14.73
C ASP A 3 23.95 6.54 13.89
N THR A 4 24.24 6.43 12.59
CA THR A 4 23.40 5.83 11.55
C THR A 4 23.40 4.30 11.56
N ASN A 5 23.89 3.67 12.63
CA ASN A 5 24.13 2.22 12.68
C ASN A 5 23.12 1.47 13.56
N ASN A 6 21.97 2.06 13.84
CA ASN A 6 20.88 1.40 14.58
C ASN A 6 19.60 1.31 13.73
N THR A 7 19.71 0.70 12.55
CA THR A 7 18.56 0.42 11.66
C THR A 7 17.56 -0.56 12.28
N ASP A 8 17.98 -1.35 13.27
CA ASP A 8 17.14 -2.34 13.94
C ASP A 8 16.15 -1.68 14.91
N ASN A 9 16.45 -0.48 15.41
CA ASN A 9 15.57 0.27 16.30
C ASN A 9 14.60 1.21 15.55
N VAL A 10 14.88 1.52 14.27
CA VAL A 10 13.94 2.28 13.41
C VAL A 10 12.75 1.41 12.99
N LEU A 11 12.96 0.10 12.78
CA LEU A 11 11.89 -0.86 12.52
C LEU A 11 10.92 -0.99 13.71
N SER A 12 11.43 -0.89 14.95
CA SER A 12 10.65 -0.95 16.19
C SER A 12 9.76 0.28 16.43
N LEU A 13 9.95 1.38 15.70
CA LEU A 13 9.17 2.62 15.84
C LEU A 13 7.96 2.69 14.91
N THR A 14 7.78 1.71 14.02
CA THR A 14 6.64 1.67 13.10
C THR A 14 5.49 0.87 13.71
N GLY A 15 4.36 1.54 13.99
CA GLY A 15 3.14 0.85 14.40
C GLY A 15 2.70 -0.19 13.37
N ASN A 16 1.95 -1.21 13.79
CA ASN A 16 1.52 -2.27 12.89
C ASN A 16 0.66 -1.74 11.74
N ARG A 17 0.95 -2.22 10.52
CA ARG A 17 0.25 -1.78 9.31
C ARG A 17 -1.22 -2.22 9.31
N VAL A 18 -2.12 -1.26 9.10
CA VAL A 18 -3.54 -1.51 8.79
C VAL A 18 -3.78 -1.30 7.29
N GLU A 19 -4.53 -2.20 6.68
CA GLU A 19 -4.88 -2.13 5.25
C GLU A 19 -6.37 -1.90 5.07
N VAL A 20 -6.77 -0.76 4.48
CA VAL A 20 -8.18 -0.44 4.21
C VAL A 20 -8.53 -0.78 2.77
N LYS A 21 -9.51 -1.65 2.56
CA LYS A 21 -9.99 -2.11 1.24
C LYS A 21 -11.37 -1.56 0.89
N ASN A 22 -11.68 -1.63 -0.41
CA ASN A 22 -12.99 -1.29 -1.00
C ASN A 22 -13.36 0.19 -0.86
N LEU A 23 -12.43 1.08 -1.23
CA LEU A 23 -12.65 2.52 -1.30
C LEU A 23 -13.02 2.89 -2.74
N ASN A 24 -14.19 3.49 -2.93
CA ASN A 24 -14.78 3.71 -4.25
C ASN A 24 -14.58 5.13 -4.80
N SER A 25 -13.92 6.02 -4.04
CA SER A 25 -13.61 7.38 -4.49
C SER A 25 -12.42 7.97 -3.74
N LEU A 26 -11.75 8.97 -4.34
CA LEU A 26 -10.68 9.72 -3.69
C LEU A 26 -11.12 10.36 -2.37
N ARG A 27 -12.36 10.86 -2.32
CA ARG A 27 -12.96 11.39 -1.09
C ARG A 27 -13.03 10.32 0.01
N GLN A 28 -13.39 9.08 -0.33
CA GLN A 28 -13.40 7.98 0.64
C GLN A 28 -11.99 7.61 1.09
N VAL A 29 -11.00 7.66 0.19
CA VAL A 29 -9.57 7.46 0.54
C VAL A 29 -9.13 8.49 1.57
N GLN A 30 -9.41 9.77 1.33
CA GLN A 30 -9.09 10.83 2.26
C GLN A 30 -9.75 10.61 3.63
N GLN A 31 -11.08 10.39 3.66
CA GLN A 31 -11.82 10.20 4.91
C GLN A 31 -11.35 8.96 5.69
N ALA A 32 -11.07 7.86 4.99
CA ALA A 32 -10.56 6.65 5.62
C ALA A 32 -9.16 6.85 6.21
N ALA A 33 -8.28 7.57 5.50
CA ALA A 33 -6.94 7.91 5.97
C ALA A 33 -6.98 8.83 7.20
N GLU A 34 -7.80 9.87 7.18
CA GLU A 34 -8.00 10.78 8.32
C GLU A 34 -8.52 10.01 9.54
N TYR A 35 -9.53 9.14 9.36
CA TYR A 35 -10.07 8.33 10.44
C TYR A 35 -9.02 7.36 11.03
N GLU A 36 -8.28 6.65 10.17
CA GLU A 36 -7.25 5.71 10.63
C GLU A 36 -6.07 6.40 11.31
N ALA A 37 -5.64 7.57 10.84
CA ALA A 37 -4.58 8.33 11.49
C ALA A 37 -4.96 8.67 12.94
N LEU A 38 -6.18 9.17 13.15
CA LEU A 38 -6.69 9.48 14.49
C LEU A 38 -6.87 8.21 15.35
N ARG A 39 -7.41 7.14 14.77
CA ARG A 39 -7.63 5.87 15.49
C ARG A 39 -6.31 5.24 15.92
N GLN A 40 -5.35 5.12 15.01
CA GLN A 40 -4.06 4.48 15.28
C GLN A 40 -3.20 5.33 16.22
N SER A 41 -3.27 6.66 16.13
CA SER A 41 -2.61 7.56 17.08
C SER A 41 -3.11 7.31 18.51
N LYS A 42 -4.43 7.16 18.71
CA LYS A 42 -5.01 6.81 20.02
C LYS A 42 -4.58 5.42 20.48
N ALA A 43 -4.66 4.41 19.59
CA ALA A 43 -4.29 3.04 19.93
C ALA A 43 -2.80 2.92 20.27
N PHE A 44 -1.93 3.70 19.63
CA PHE A 44 -0.48 3.69 19.89
C PHE A 44 -0.13 4.01 21.35
N GLN A 45 -0.95 4.82 22.04
CA GLN A 45 -0.74 5.20 23.43
C GLN A 45 -1.19 4.13 24.45
N GLU A 46 -2.14 3.28 24.08
CA GLU A 46 -2.77 2.31 24.99
C GLU A 46 -2.33 0.87 24.70
N ASN A 47 -2.41 0.44 23.43
CA ASN A 47 -2.05 -0.90 23.01
C ASN A 47 -1.82 -0.93 21.48
N PRO A 48 -0.62 -1.31 20.99
CA PRO A 48 -0.32 -1.29 19.56
C PRO A 48 -1.38 -2.06 18.75
N THR A 49 -2.01 -1.38 17.78
CA THR A 49 -3.05 -1.95 16.91
C THR A 49 -2.55 -3.25 16.27
N ALA A 50 -3.35 -4.32 16.17
CA ALA A 50 -2.92 -5.53 15.45
C ALA A 50 -2.89 -5.31 13.93
N GLN A 51 -2.14 -6.14 13.20
CA GLN A 51 -2.17 -6.12 11.73
C GLN A 51 -3.51 -6.66 11.22
N GLU A 52 -4.33 -5.78 10.63
CA GLU A 52 -5.70 -6.12 10.25
C GLU A 52 -6.10 -5.53 8.89
N THR A 53 -7.08 -6.17 8.25
CA THR A 53 -7.73 -5.65 7.05
C THR A 53 -9.06 -5.04 7.42
N ARG A 54 -9.26 -3.78 7.04
CA ARG A 54 -10.45 -2.98 7.33
C ARG A 54 -11.12 -2.56 6.02
N THR A 55 -12.33 -2.01 6.12
CA THR A 55 -12.99 -1.26 5.05
C THR A 55 -13.62 0.00 5.64
N PHE A 56 -14.05 0.91 4.78
CA PHE A 56 -14.64 2.17 5.18
C PHE A 56 -16.18 2.13 5.07
N ASP A 57 -16.86 2.37 6.19
CA ASP A 57 -18.31 2.53 6.24
C ASP A 57 -18.66 4.01 6.04
N VAL A 58 -19.05 4.34 4.82
CA VAL A 58 -19.41 5.72 4.41
C VAL A 58 -20.55 6.28 5.25
N LYS A 59 -21.53 5.46 5.63
CA LYS A 59 -22.71 5.93 6.39
C LYS A 59 -22.32 6.34 7.81
N ARG A 60 -21.36 5.63 8.39
CA ARG A 60 -20.89 5.85 9.77
C ARG A 60 -19.59 6.65 9.84
N ASN A 61 -19.05 7.06 8.69
CA ASN A 61 -17.78 7.76 8.54
C ASN A 61 -16.64 7.14 9.38
N ARG A 62 -16.54 5.81 9.35
CA ARG A 62 -15.57 5.05 10.17
C ARG A 62 -15.08 3.82 9.45
N THR A 63 -13.88 3.37 9.78
CA THR A 63 -13.42 2.06 9.33
C THR A 63 -13.99 0.94 10.20
N LYS A 64 -14.16 -0.25 9.61
CA LYS A 64 -14.55 -1.48 10.29
C LYS A 64 -13.61 -2.62 9.92
N VAL A 65 -13.33 -3.51 10.86
CA VAL A 65 -12.53 -4.73 10.60
C VAL A 65 -13.32 -5.65 9.67
N ILE A 66 -12.64 -6.21 8.66
CA ILE A 66 -13.15 -7.31 7.84
C ILE A 66 -12.47 -8.62 8.25
N ARG A 67 -11.15 -8.57 8.46
CA ARG A 67 -10.33 -9.75 8.77
C ARG A 67 -9.20 -9.37 9.69
N THR A 68 -9.05 -10.10 10.79
CA THR A 68 -7.82 -10.14 11.59
C THR A 68 -6.83 -11.10 10.93
N LYS A 69 -5.56 -10.71 10.78
CA LYS A 69 -4.56 -11.62 10.18
C LYS A 69 -4.09 -12.59 11.25
N GLU A 70 -4.41 -13.88 11.09
CA GLU A 70 -3.77 -14.97 11.86
C GLU A 70 -2.37 -15.32 11.32
N GLY A 71 -1.97 -14.76 10.18
CA GLY A 71 -0.65 -14.95 9.56
C GLY A 71 -0.58 -14.41 8.13
N ALA A 72 0.64 -14.29 7.58
CA ALA A 72 0.83 -14.02 6.15
C ALA A 72 0.45 -15.28 5.34
N LYS A 73 -0.35 -15.12 4.29
CA LYS A 73 -0.68 -16.24 3.39
C LYS A 73 0.53 -16.54 2.50
N ASP A 74 0.98 -17.79 2.49
CA ASP A 74 1.92 -18.26 1.49
C ASP A 74 1.17 -18.47 0.17
N TYR A 75 1.44 -17.62 -0.82
CA TYR A 75 0.82 -17.68 -2.14
C TYR A 75 1.50 -18.69 -3.07
N ARG A 76 2.62 -19.31 -2.66
CA ARG A 76 3.34 -20.35 -3.42
C ARG A 76 3.53 -19.95 -4.88
N PHE A 77 4.16 -18.80 -5.10
CA PHE A 77 4.40 -18.26 -6.43
C PHE A 77 5.15 -19.28 -7.31
N MET A 78 4.61 -19.53 -8.50
CA MET A 78 5.27 -20.29 -9.55
C MET A 78 5.00 -19.61 -10.91
N PRO A 79 5.90 -19.76 -11.90
CA PRO A 79 5.62 -19.36 -13.26
C PRO A 79 4.39 -20.09 -13.79
N GLU A 80 3.51 -19.37 -14.49
CA GLU A 80 2.34 -19.96 -15.12
C GLU A 80 2.81 -20.88 -16.28
N PRO A 81 2.58 -22.20 -16.22
CA PRO A 81 3.14 -23.13 -17.20
C PRO A 81 2.55 -22.94 -18.61
N ASP A 82 1.31 -22.48 -18.70
CA ASP A 82 0.60 -22.30 -19.96
C ASP A 82 0.92 -20.96 -20.65
N LEU A 83 1.59 -20.05 -19.95
CA LEU A 83 1.95 -18.73 -20.47
C LEU A 83 3.46 -18.66 -20.77
N PRO A 84 3.87 -18.45 -22.04
CA PRO A 84 5.26 -18.15 -22.31
C PRO A 84 5.65 -16.82 -21.66
N PRO A 85 6.95 -16.61 -21.37
CA PRO A 85 7.42 -15.32 -20.87
C PRO A 85 6.99 -14.16 -21.78
N LEU A 86 6.50 -13.09 -21.17
CA LEU A 86 6.14 -11.88 -21.92
C LEU A 86 7.42 -11.23 -22.48
N LEU A 87 7.61 -11.32 -23.79
CA LEU A 87 8.69 -10.63 -24.49
C LEU A 87 8.18 -9.28 -24.98
N LEU A 88 8.71 -8.21 -24.40
CA LEU A 88 8.39 -6.85 -24.81
C LEU A 88 9.25 -6.45 -26.01
N ASN A 89 8.61 -6.14 -27.13
CA ASN A 89 9.31 -5.57 -28.28
C ASN A 89 9.50 -4.08 -28.05
N GLU A 90 10.75 -3.65 -27.90
CA GLU A 90 11.08 -2.23 -27.72
C GLU A 90 10.48 -1.35 -28.82
N LYS A 91 10.52 -1.77 -30.08
CA LYS A 91 9.92 -1.00 -31.18
C LYS A 91 8.40 -0.79 -31.07
N ALA A 92 7.71 -1.67 -30.34
CA ALA A 92 6.26 -1.56 -30.12
C ALA A 92 5.90 -0.70 -28.91
N LEU A 93 6.85 -0.45 -27.99
CA LEU A 93 6.65 0.39 -26.81
C LEU A 93 6.70 1.89 -27.12
N GLY A 94 7.02 2.26 -28.37
CA GLY A 94 7.07 3.66 -28.80
C GLY A 94 8.27 4.36 -28.18
N PHE A 95 8.02 5.35 -27.33
CA PHE A 95 9.07 6.10 -26.65
C PHE A 95 9.52 5.36 -25.39
N HIS A 96 10.83 5.22 -25.24
CA HIS A 96 11.45 4.51 -24.11
C HIS A 96 11.71 5.41 -22.92
N THR A 97 11.69 6.72 -23.17
CA THR A 97 11.88 7.75 -22.15
C THR A 97 10.83 8.84 -22.28
N VAL A 98 10.62 9.54 -21.17
CA VAL A 98 9.75 10.73 -21.14
C VAL A 98 10.34 11.81 -22.05
N GLU A 99 11.66 11.94 -22.10
CA GLU A 99 12.39 12.88 -22.95
C GLU A 99 12.14 12.66 -24.44
N GLU A 100 12.21 11.41 -24.92
CA GLU A 100 11.91 11.06 -26.32
C GLU A 100 10.46 11.38 -26.70
N PHE A 101 9.51 11.10 -25.80
CA PHE A 101 8.10 11.44 -25.98
C PHE A 101 7.90 12.95 -26.08
N LEU A 102 8.52 13.71 -25.18
CA LEU A 102 8.39 15.17 -25.15
C LEU A 102 9.02 15.82 -26.38
N GLN A 103 10.21 15.39 -26.82
CA GLN A 103 10.86 15.94 -28.02
C GLN A 103 10.07 15.69 -29.31
N SER A 104 9.34 14.59 -29.39
CA SER A 104 8.58 14.23 -30.59
C SER A 104 7.17 14.81 -30.62
N ASN A 105 6.65 15.31 -29.50
CA ASN A 105 5.25 15.77 -29.36
C ASN A 105 5.11 17.21 -28.85
N LEU A 106 6.19 17.88 -28.46
CA LEU A 106 6.18 19.33 -28.29
C LEU A 106 6.46 20.06 -29.62
N PRO A 107 5.82 21.23 -29.85
CA PRO A 107 6.06 22.06 -31.02
C PRO A 107 7.46 22.69 -31.03
#